data_AF-A0A4R0ZP80-F1
#
_entry.id   AF-A0A4R0ZP80-F1
#
_cell.length_a   1.000
_cell.length_b   1.000
_cell.length_c   1.000
_cell.angle_alpha   90.00
_cell.angle_beta   90.00
_cell.angle_gamma   90.00
#
_symmetry.space_group_name_H-M   'P 1'
#
loop_
_entity.id
_entity.type
_entity.pdbx_description
1 polymer ?
#
loop_
_entity_poly.entity_id
_entity_poly.type
_entity_poly.pdbx_seq_one_letter_code
_entity_poly.pdbx_strand_id
1 'polypeptide(L)'
;MKKLVGLLVISTSLLAGCGEEKQDVVNLSYVDAHWTVSKYSLEQPVVLESAGETLAACTGDLTTELKGDLTVFDTVVASRHPMTDTGWEYGFKAVTYIQGDENYAMCRDMASPHYSVEMVDAFPEFVDLTAGHSIRHYPSVRPADEAARLAVQNADELTEAGNEIEPFPDTVMAFSPAIHGEIELTVGDRPSQFPLFAFEPMMADVEDVKLAIGYDSRDAKPYVLLLLADLYVSVSPLHTINDPTKEEPTYDDLVVKRLPLDTELVPNKTYPLYEFSYTRDGEAVTETASITYRAAKLLSTDERKTLETHPNEEYMPIVTGPLVYLHQEPFDNESTVSYPAVLRAAGNEMDDLIQAIDSAEPTKRVGDQGDYPLLTIVDGLKGQEFKVTYKQRSKKLDIYVTDQSTEETYKLTSEGAETFLSYFPDLKKKPKN
;
A
#
# COMPACT_ATOMS: atom_id res chain seq x y z
N MET A 1 15.73 63.83 -65.16
CA MET A 1 16.05 63.96 -63.71
C MET A 1 16.19 62.56 -63.12
N LYS A 2 17.33 62.32 -62.46
CA LYS A 2 17.66 61.32 -61.40
C LYS A 2 17.13 59.87 -61.61
N LYS A 3 17.94 58.90 -62.04
CA LYS A 3 18.95 58.08 -61.29
C LYS A 3 18.46 57.61 -59.91
N LEU A 4 18.39 56.29 -59.68
CA LEU A 4 19.24 55.46 -58.80
C LEU A 4 18.65 54.02 -58.74
N VAL A 5 19.41 52.95 -59.07
CA VAL A 5 20.20 52.08 -58.15
C VAL A 5 19.27 51.34 -57.18
N GLY A 6 19.06 50.01 -57.21
CA GLY A 6 20.03 48.92 -57.29
C GLY A 6 20.44 48.51 -55.87
N LEU A 7 19.90 47.41 -55.32
CA LEU A 7 20.58 46.60 -54.31
C LEU A 7 19.89 45.25 -54.10
N LEU A 8 20.60 44.23 -54.56
CA LEU A 8 20.56 42.85 -54.08
C LEU A 8 20.87 42.88 -52.57
N VAL A 9 19.98 42.37 -51.72
CA VAL A 9 20.37 41.86 -50.40
C VAL A 9 19.75 40.48 -50.26
N ILE A 10 20.63 39.50 -50.41
CA ILE A 10 20.46 38.13 -49.92
C ILE A 10 20.34 38.24 -48.41
N SER A 11 19.15 38.01 -47.87
CA SER A 11 18.96 37.74 -46.44
C SER A 11 18.54 36.29 -46.27
N THR A 12 19.53 35.42 -46.44
CA THR A 12 19.69 34.21 -45.61
C THR A 12 19.53 34.61 -44.15
N SER A 13 18.35 34.38 -43.60
CA SER A 13 18.07 34.49 -42.18
C SER A 13 17.61 33.13 -41.69
N LEU A 14 18.61 32.36 -41.27
CA LEU A 14 18.59 31.52 -40.08
C LEU A 14 17.39 30.56 -39.98
N LEU A 15 17.64 29.33 -40.45
CA LEU A 15 17.21 28.11 -39.76
C LEU A 15 17.69 28.18 -38.31
N ALA A 16 16.95 28.89 -37.46
CA ALA A 16 16.94 28.60 -36.05
C ALA A 16 16.18 27.28 -35.93
N GLY A 17 16.92 26.18 -35.99
CA GLY A 17 16.42 24.90 -35.52
C GLY A 17 15.89 25.14 -34.12
N CYS A 18 14.58 24.94 -33.94
CA CYS A 18 14.03 24.69 -32.63
C CYS A 18 14.88 23.55 -32.07
N GLY A 19 15.65 23.82 -31.02
CA GLY A 19 16.29 22.74 -30.28
C GLY A 19 15.15 21.86 -29.83
N GLU A 20 15.06 20.65 -30.40
CA GLU A 20 14.27 19.59 -29.80
C GLU A 20 14.75 19.50 -28.36
N GLU A 21 13.82 19.72 -27.43
CA GLU A 21 14.04 19.50 -26.02
C GLU A 21 14.60 18.09 -25.89
N LYS A 22 15.82 17.96 -25.36
CA LYS A 22 16.48 16.66 -25.27
C LYS A 22 15.65 15.83 -24.29
N GLN A 23 14.96 14.82 -24.79
CA GLN A 23 14.22 13.89 -23.96
C GLN A 23 15.19 13.19 -23.00
N ASP A 24 14.86 13.18 -21.71
CA ASP A 24 15.61 12.48 -20.68
C ASP A 24 15.57 10.97 -20.98
N VAL A 25 16.72 10.29 -20.83
CA VAL A 25 16.82 8.86 -21.15
C VAL A 25 16.16 8.03 -20.05
N VAL A 26 16.32 8.46 -18.80
CA VAL A 26 15.61 7.88 -17.67
C VAL A 26 14.30 8.64 -17.47
N ASN A 27 13.20 8.04 -17.89
CA ASN A 27 11.86 8.60 -17.75
C ASN A 27 10.94 7.53 -17.17
N LEU A 28 10.94 7.41 -15.84
CA LEU A 28 10.23 6.35 -15.14
C LEU A 28 8.72 6.52 -15.28
N SER A 29 8.05 5.41 -15.62
CA SER A 29 6.59 5.34 -15.78
C SER A 29 6.05 4.07 -15.11
N TYR A 30 4.75 3.82 -15.24
CA TYR A 30 4.17 2.54 -14.86
C TYR A 30 4.48 1.50 -15.94
N VAL A 31 5.07 0.38 -15.53
CA VAL A 31 5.36 -0.74 -16.43
C VAL A 31 4.31 -1.83 -16.15
N ASP A 32 3.26 -1.90 -16.98
CA ASP A 32 2.12 -2.80 -16.75
C ASP A 32 2.55 -4.26 -16.51
N ALA A 33 3.60 -4.73 -17.20
CA ALA A 33 4.16 -6.07 -17.01
C ALA A 33 4.63 -6.35 -15.58
N HIS A 34 4.90 -5.34 -14.76
CA HIS A 34 5.35 -5.48 -13.37
C HIS A 34 4.18 -5.54 -12.38
N TRP A 35 2.94 -5.35 -12.82
CA TRP A 35 1.81 -5.19 -11.92
C TRP A 35 0.71 -6.21 -12.20
N THR A 36 0.18 -6.77 -11.13
CA THR A 36 -1.11 -7.46 -11.14
C THR A 36 -2.15 -6.49 -10.57
N VAL A 37 -3.25 -6.30 -11.29
CA VAL A 37 -4.29 -5.35 -10.92
C VAL A 37 -5.61 -6.07 -10.89
N SER A 38 -6.35 -5.92 -9.81
CA SER A 38 -7.66 -6.56 -9.68
C SER A 38 -8.62 -5.73 -8.83
N LYS A 39 -9.91 -5.84 -9.13
CA LYS A 39 -10.96 -5.40 -8.21
C LYS A 39 -11.01 -6.34 -7.01
N TYR A 40 -11.04 -5.77 -5.83
CA TYR A 40 -11.27 -6.49 -4.59
C TYR A 40 -12.65 -7.17 -4.63
N SER A 41 -12.70 -8.41 -4.16
CA SER A 41 -13.92 -9.18 -3.99
C SER A 41 -13.68 -10.24 -2.92
N LEU A 42 -14.67 -10.46 -2.05
CA LEU A 42 -14.65 -11.53 -1.06
C LEU A 42 -14.70 -12.94 -1.68
N GLU A 43 -15.20 -13.08 -2.92
CA GLU A 43 -15.28 -14.36 -3.62
C GLU A 43 -14.05 -14.62 -4.50
N GLN A 44 -13.91 -13.83 -5.58
CA GLN A 44 -12.80 -13.94 -6.51
C GLN A 44 -12.44 -12.57 -7.09
N PRO A 45 -11.17 -12.15 -7.04
CA PRO A 45 -10.73 -10.88 -7.64
C PRO A 45 -11.00 -10.84 -9.15
N VAL A 46 -11.44 -9.68 -9.66
CA VAL A 46 -11.61 -9.46 -11.10
C VAL A 46 -10.36 -8.77 -11.64
N VAL A 47 -9.56 -9.48 -12.43
CA VAL A 47 -8.32 -8.95 -13.02
C VAL A 47 -8.64 -7.84 -14.04
N LEU A 48 -7.91 -6.73 -13.95
CA LEU A 48 -7.99 -5.60 -14.88
C LEU A 48 -6.81 -5.62 -15.86
N GLU A 49 -7.00 -5.04 -17.06
CA GLU A 49 -6.03 -5.11 -18.15
C GLU A 49 -4.84 -4.13 -18.01
N SER A 50 -4.98 -3.03 -17.27
CA SER A 50 -3.91 -2.03 -17.11
C SER A 50 -3.83 -1.49 -15.68
N ALA A 51 -2.62 -1.14 -15.25
CA ALA A 51 -2.34 -0.58 -13.93
C ALA A 51 -2.31 0.95 -13.91
N GLY A 52 -2.23 1.58 -15.08
CA GLY A 52 -1.95 3.02 -15.20
C GLY A 52 -2.87 3.91 -14.37
N GLU A 53 -4.19 3.75 -14.49
CA GLU A 53 -5.17 4.58 -13.77
C GLU A 53 -5.12 4.36 -12.25
N THR A 54 -5.01 3.11 -11.80
CA THR A 54 -4.89 2.75 -10.37
C THR A 54 -3.60 3.31 -9.77
N LEU A 55 -2.48 3.17 -10.49
CA LEU A 55 -1.18 3.64 -10.02
C LEU A 55 -1.07 5.18 -10.05
N ALA A 56 -1.77 5.85 -10.98
CA ALA A 56 -1.82 7.31 -11.09
C ALA A 56 -2.70 7.99 -10.03
N ALA A 57 -3.72 7.31 -9.48
CA ALA A 57 -4.62 7.89 -8.48
C ALA A 57 -3.88 8.43 -7.24
N CYS A 58 -4.34 9.53 -6.65
CA CYS A 58 -3.75 10.19 -5.49
C CYS A 58 -2.31 10.72 -5.69
N THR A 59 -1.86 10.86 -6.94
CA THR A 59 -0.59 11.55 -7.26
C THR A 59 -0.76 13.06 -7.39
N GLY A 60 -1.99 13.54 -7.57
CA GLY A 60 -2.35 14.95 -7.66
C GLY A 60 -2.43 15.67 -6.31
N ASP A 61 -3.31 16.68 -6.25
CA ASP A 61 -3.59 17.46 -5.05
C ASP A 61 -4.48 16.67 -4.08
N LEU A 62 -4.03 16.58 -2.83
CA LEU A 62 -4.75 15.83 -1.80
C LEU A 62 -5.79 16.68 -1.07
N THR A 63 -6.91 16.06 -0.69
CA THR A 63 -7.88 16.59 0.27
C THR A 63 -7.77 15.87 1.60
N THR A 64 -8.11 16.58 2.68
CA THR A 64 -8.15 16.04 4.04
C THR A 64 -9.58 15.83 4.55
N GLU A 65 -10.58 16.03 3.70
CA GLU A 65 -12.00 15.90 4.04
C GLU A 65 -12.79 15.23 2.91
N LEU A 66 -13.75 14.38 3.29
CA LEU A 66 -14.80 13.83 2.44
C LEU A 66 -16.12 14.52 2.81
N LYS A 67 -16.89 14.99 1.82
CA LYS A 67 -18.12 15.77 2.07
C LYS A 67 -19.34 15.06 1.50
N GLY A 68 -20.50 15.37 2.06
CA GLY A 68 -21.78 14.78 1.66
C GLY A 68 -22.02 13.38 2.23
N ASP A 69 -23.15 12.79 1.82
CA ASP A 69 -23.46 11.39 2.09
C ASP A 69 -22.59 10.49 1.23
N LEU A 70 -21.84 9.59 1.85
CA LEU A 70 -20.81 8.82 1.16
C LEU A 70 -21.38 7.51 0.59
N THR A 71 -20.99 7.21 -0.65
CA THR A 71 -21.23 5.93 -1.32
C THR A 71 -19.89 5.37 -1.81
N VAL A 72 -19.56 4.15 -1.39
CA VAL A 72 -18.35 3.43 -1.80
C VAL A 72 -18.69 2.50 -2.96
N PHE A 73 -17.88 2.49 -4.01
CA PHE A 73 -18.03 1.59 -5.15
C PHE A 73 -16.95 0.50 -5.09
N ASP A 74 -16.10 0.43 -6.11
CA ASP A 74 -15.03 -0.55 -6.20
C ASP A 74 -13.78 -0.13 -5.41
N THR A 75 -13.12 -1.12 -4.82
CA THR A 75 -11.70 -1.04 -4.45
C THR A 75 -10.87 -1.80 -5.47
N VAL A 76 -9.86 -1.16 -6.04
CA VAL A 76 -8.89 -1.78 -6.96
C VAL A 76 -7.54 -1.88 -6.30
N VAL A 77 -6.92 -3.06 -6.37
CA VAL A 77 -5.61 -3.35 -5.80
C VAL A 77 -4.63 -3.60 -6.94
N ALA A 78 -3.54 -2.83 -6.94
CA ALA A 78 -2.36 -3.05 -7.76
C ALA A 78 -1.22 -3.58 -6.87
N SER A 79 -0.72 -4.76 -7.20
CA SER A 79 0.39 -5.41 -6.49
C SER A 79 1.49 -5.81 -7.46
N ARG A 80 2.72 -5.50 -7.10
CA ARG A 80 3.93 -6.00 -7.76
C ARG A 80 4.57 -7.03 -6.86
N HIS A 81 4.61 -8.27 -7.32
CA HIS A 81 5.29 -9.35 -6.61
C HIS A 81 6.81 -9.08 -6.58
N PRO A 82 7.53 -9.63 -5.58
CA PRO A 82 8.98 -9.64 -5.56
C PRO A 82 9.56 -10.07 -6.92
N MET A 83 10.41 -9.23 -7.51
CA MET A 83 11.11 -9.57 -8.76
C MET A 83 12.36 -10.42 -8.47
N THR A 84 12.97 -10.19 -7.30
CA THR A 84 14.17 -10.89 -6.86
C THR A 84 13.98 -11.49 -5.46
N ASP A 85 14.88 -12.38 -5.06
CA ASP A 85 14.86 -13.00 -3.72
C ASP A 85 15.03 -12.00 -2.57
N THR A 86 15.41 -10.75 -2.84
CA THR A 86 15.49 -9.72 -1.80
C THR A 86 14.11 -9.23 -1.37
N GLY A 87 13.11 -9.30 -2.26
CA GLY A 87 11.77 -8.78 -2.02
C GLY A 87 11.65 -7.26 -2.01
N TRP A 88 12.74 -6.53 -2.29
CA TRP A 88 12.80 -5.07 -2.14
C TRP A 88 11.99 -4.34 -3.20
N GLU A 89 11.71 -5.00 -4.32
CA GLU A 89 10.90 -4.43 -5.39
C GLU A 89 9.41 -4.57 -5.11
N TYR A 90 8.99 -5.28 -4.05
CA TYR A 90 7.58 -5.43 -3.72
C TYR A 90 6.88 -4.07 -3.69
N GLY A 91 5.68 -4.01 -4.25
CA GLY A 91 4.91 -2.77 -4.36
C GLY A 91 3.43 -3.05 -4.19
N PHE A 92 2.74 -2.14 -3.51
CA PHE A 92 1.31 -2.26 -3.26
C PHE A 92 0.65 -0.89 -3.31
N LYS A 93 -0.51 -0.84 -3.96
CA LYS A 93 -1.44 0.29 -3.90
C LYS A 93 -2.88 -0.21 -4.00
N ALA A 94 -3.72 0.23 -3.09
CA ALA A 94 -5.17 0.07 -3.17
C ALA A 94 -5.82 1.43 -3.41
N VAL A 95 -6.84 1.48 -4.26
CA VAL A 95 -7.63 2.67 -4.57
C VAL A 95 -9.10 2.34 -4.41
N THR A 96 -9.79 3.05 -3.54
CA THR A 96 -11.24 2.94 -3.36
C THR A 96 -11.93 4.17 -3.94
N TYR A 97 -12.93 3.95 -4.78
CA TYR A 97 -13.69 5.03 -5.41
C TYR A 97 -14.94 5.35 -4.59
N ILE A 98 -15.08 6.62 -4.20
CA ILE A 98 -16.11 7.08 -3.27
C ILE A 98 -16.81 8.30 -3.86
N GLN A 99 -18.14 8.31 -3.88
CA GLN A 99 -18.93 9.49 -4.22
C GLN A 99 -19.52 10.12 -2.96
N GLY A 100 -19.36 11.43 -2.84
CA GLY A 100 -20.06 12.28 -1.89
C GLY A 100 -20.60 13.51 -2.61
N ASP A 101 -20.32 14.70 -2.08
CA ASP A 101 -20.57 15.96 -2.81
C ASP A 101 -19.70 16.07 -4.08
N GLU A 102 -18.53 15.41 -4.06
CA GLU A 102 -17.60 15.26 -5.18
C GLU A 102 -17.27 13.76 -5.38
N ASN A 103 -16.59 13.42 -6.48
CA ASN A 103 -16.00 12.10 -6.65
C ASN A 103 -14.60 12.08 -6.04
N TYR A 104 -14.28 11.03 -5.29
CA TYR A 104 -13.01 10.87 -4.59
C TYR A 104 -12.33 9.55 -4.96
N ALA A 105 -11.02 9.59 -5.12
CA ALA A 105 -10.16 8.41 -5.11
C ALA A 105 -9.42 8.38 -3.77
N MET A 106 -9.62 7.33 -2.98
CA MET A 106 -8.97 7.14 -1.67
C MET A 106 -7.94 6.03 -1.79
N CYS A 107 -6.67 6.37 -1.64
CA CYS A 107 -5.55 5.47 -1.87
C CYS A 107 -4.83 5.09 -0.58
N ARG A 108 -4.40 3.84 -0.51
CA ARG A 108 -3.44 3.31 0.46
C ARG A 108 -2.26 2.72 -0.29
N ASP A 109 -1.06 3.04 0.14
CA ASP A 109 0.17 2.47 -0.40
C ASP A 109 1.09 2.04 0.76
N MET A 110 2.31 1.65 0.42
CA MET A 110 3.29 1.21 1.41
C MET A 110 3.97 2.36 2.15
N ALA A 111 3.81 3.61 1.69
CA ALA A 111 4.54 4.77 2.20
C ALA A 111 3.98 5.33 3.51
N SER A 112 2.68 5.16 3.74
CA SER A 112 2.00 5.69 4.93
C SER A 112 0.95 4.74 5.49
N PRO A 113 0.76 4.72 6.83
CA PRO A 113 -0.44 4.13 7.42
C PRO A 113 -1.72 4.94 7.11
N HIS A 114 -1.59 6.21 6.73
CA HIS A 114 -2.73 7.07 6.44
C HIS A 114 -3.16 6.98 4.97
N TYR A 115 -4.47 7.03 4.74
CA TYR A 115 -5.02 7.11 3.40
C TYR A 115 -4.79 8.49 2.79
N SER A 116 -4.36 8.52 1.54
CA SER A 116 -4.40 9.73 0.71
C SER A 116 -5.72 9.81 -0.02
N VAL A 117 -6.24 11.02 -0.24
CA VAL A 117 -7.49 11.21 -0.98
C VAL A 117 -7.31 12.33 -1.99
N GLU A 118 -7.71 12.07 -3.22
CA GLU A 118 -7.78 13.04 -4.31
C GLU A 118 -9.23 13.22 -4.77
N MET A 119 -9.60 14.46 -5.10
CA MET A 119 -10.85 14.74 -5.81
C MET A 119 -10.65 14.47 -7.29
N VAL A 120 -11.54 13.72 -7.91
CA VAL A 120 -11.45 13.34 -9.33
C VAL A 120 -12.67 13.84 -10.08
N ASP A 121 -12.51 14.24 -11.34
CA ASP A 121 -13.63 14.74 -12.14
C ASP A 121 -14.63 13.61 -12.49
N ALA A 122 -14.10 12.41 -12.74
CA ALA A 122 -14.87 11.23 -13.07
C ALA A 122 -14.15 9.97 -12.56
N PHE A 123 -14.93 8.92 -12.29
CA PHE A 123 -14.37 7.61 -12.03
C PHE A 123 -13.93 6.92 -13.33
N PRO A 124 -12.92 6.04 -13.27
CA PRO A 124 -12.59 5.16 -14.38
C PRO A 124 -13.77 4.36 -14.91
N GLU A 125 -13.74 4.02 -16.21
CA GLU A 125 -14.82 3.29 -16.87
C GLU A 125 -15.08 1.91 -16.26
N PHE A 126 -14.06 1.29 -15.66
CA PHE A 126 -14.21 0.00 -15.02
C PHE A 126 -15.02 0.08 -13.72
N VAL A 127 -15.21 1.24 -13.10
CA VAL A 127 -15.91 1.35 -11.80
C VAL A 127 -17.42 1.11 -11.98
N ASP A 128 -17.97 0.13 -11.26
CA ASP A 128 -19.40 -0.17 -11.33
C ASP A 128 -20.21 0.75 -10.42
N LEU A 129 -20.81 1.78 -11.03
CA LEU A 129 -21.63 2.76 -10.32
C LEU A 129 -23.01 2.23 -9.91
N THR A 130 -23.35 0.99 -10.27
CA THR A 130 -24.61 0.36 -9.87
C THR A 130 -24.49 -0.48 -8.60
N ALA A 131 -23.27 -0.86 -8.23
CA ALA A 131 -22.95 -1.68 -7.06
C ALA A 131 -22.49 -0.84 -5.85
N GLY A 132 -22.92 0.42 -5.74
CA GLY A 132 -22.52 1.32 -4.67
C GLY A 132 -23.12 0.98 -3.30
N HIS A 133 -22.31 1.05 -2.26
CA HIS A 133 -22.67 0.86 -0.86
C HIS A 133 -22.66 2.19 -0.11
N SER A 134 -23.82 2.62 0.41
CA SER A 134 -23.89 3.81 1.24
C SER A 134 -23.19 3.57 2.58
N ILE A 135 -22.30 4.48 2.96
CA ILE A 135 -21.53 4.38 4.20
C ILE A 135 -21.67 5.65 5.02
N ARG A 136 -21.66 5.50 6.33
CA ARG A 136 -21.69 6.63 7.25
C ARG A 136 -20.27 7.16 7.48
N HIS A 137 -20.18 8.45 7.79
CA HIS A 137 -18.93 9.04 8.27
C HIS A 137 -18.47 8.38 9.57
N TYR A 138 -19.41 8.12 10.48
CA TYR A 138 -19.14 7.55 11.78
C TYR A 138 -19.94 6.26 12.00
N PRO A 139 -19.35 5.26 12.67
CA PRO A 139 -20.04 4.03 12.94
C PRO A 139 -21.12 4.25 14.01
N SER A 140 -22.19 3.47 13.92
CA SER A 140 -23.16 3.33 15.00
C SER A 140 -22.98 1.99 15.68
N VAL A 141 -23.23 1.96 16.98
CA VAL A 141 -23.16 0.76 17.80
C VAL A 141 -24.54 0.48 18.37
N ARG A 142 -24.96 -0.78 18.32
CA ARG A 142 -26.25 -1.23 18.81
C ARG A 142 -26.16 -2.66 19.35
N PRO A 143 -27.10 -3.10 20.19
CA PRO A 143 -27.18 -4.51 20.56
C PRO A 143 -27.43 -5.35 19.30
N ALA A 144 -26.72 -6.47 19.17
CA ALA A 144 -26.93 -7.36 18.03
C ALA A 144 -28.28 -8.09 18.16
N ASP A 145 -28.81 -8.55 17.03
CA ASP A 145 -30.05 -9.31 17.00
C ASP A 145 -29.87 -10.75 17.51
N GLU A 146 -30.99 -11.47 17.64
CA GLU A 146 -30.99 -12.86 18.12
C GLU A 146 -30.20 -13.80 17.21
N ALA A 147 -30.22 -13.55 15.89
CA ALA A 147 -29.47 -14.37 14.93
C ALA A 147 -27.96 -14.25 15.15
N ALA A 148 -27.44 -13.03 15.31
CA ALA A 148 -26.04 -12.77 15.63
C ALA A 148 -25.63 -13.41 16.96
N ARG A 149 -26.49 -13.33 18.00
CA ARG A 149 -26.23 -13.97 19.29
C ARG A 149 -26.10 -15.48 19.17
N LEU A 150 -27.00 -16.12 18.41
CA LEU A 150 -26.95 -17.55 18.15
C LEU A 150 -25.75 -17.94 17.29
N ALA A 151 -25.32 -17.09 16.35
CA ALA A 151 -24.13 -17.34 15.55
C ALA A 151 -22.86 -17.40 16.41
N VAL A 152 -22.68 -16.45 17.33
CA VAL A 152 -21.56 -16.47 18.29
C VAL A 152 -21.62 -17.70 19.20
N GLN A 153 -22.81 -18.02 19.71
CA GLN A 153 -22.99 -19.16 20.62
C GLN A 153 -22.71 -20.52 19.96
N ASN A 154 -23.02 -20.65 18.67
CA ASN A 154 -22.85 -21.88 17.90
C ASN A 154 -21.59 -21.85 17.02
N ALA A 155 -20.70 -20.87 17.20
CA ALA A 155 -19.47 -20.81 16.44
C ALA A 155 -18.60 -22.02 16.83
N ASP A 156 -18.25 -22.82 15.83
CA ASP A 156 -17.33 -23.94 16.01
C ASP A 156 -15.90 -23.40 16.24
N GLU A 157 -15.08 -24.15 16.98
CA GLU A 157 -13.63 -23.91 17.11
C GLU A 157 -13.21 -22.56 17.73
N LEU A 158 -14.00 -22.00 18.66
CA LEU A 158 -13.54 -20.89 19.51
C LEU A 158 -12.44 -21.36 20.47
N THR A 159 -11.19 -21.33 20.01
CA THR A 159 -10.05 -21.79 20.79
C THR A 159 -8.88 -20.81 20.71
N GLU A 160 -8.14 -20.69 21.80
CA GLU A 160 -6.86 -19.98 21.85
C GLU A 160 -5.84 -20.87 22.56
N ALA A 161 -4.64 -21.03 21.98
CA ALA A 161 -3.60 -21.91 22.51
C ALA A 161 -4.07 -23.35 22.85
N GLY A 162 -5.13 -23.83 22.20
CA GLY A 162 -5.74 -25.15 22.45
C GLY A 162 -6.73 -25.20 23.63
N ASN A 163 -7.01 -24.08 24.29
CA ASN A 163 -8.09 -23.95 25.27
C ASN A 163 -9.38 -23.50 24.57
N GLU A 164 -10.51 -24.01 25.06
CA GLU A 164 -11.84 -23.63 24.59
C GLU A 164 -12.25 -22.29 25.20
N ILE A 165 -12.82 -21.41 24.37
CA ILE A 165 -13.30 -20.09 24.76
C ILE A 165 -14.82 -20.10 24.76
N GLU A 166 -15.40 -19.98 25.94
CA GLU A 166 -16.85 -19.93 26.11
C GLU A 166 -17.35 -18.49 25.84
N PRO A 167 -18.19 -18.24 24.82
CA PRO A 167 -18.72 -16.91 24.56
C PRO A 167 -19.78 -16.52 25.60
N PHE A 168 -19.87 -15.23 25.93
CA PHE A 168 -21.01 -14.64 26.64
C PHE A 168 -22.02 -14.09 25.62
N PRO A 169 -23.11 -14.82 25.26
CA PRO A 169 -23.95 -14.46 24.13
C PRO A 169 -24.76 -13.17 24.36
N ASP A 170 -24.95 -12.75 25.61
CA ASP A 170 -25.61 -11.48 25.95
C ASP A 170 -24.73 -10.24 25.71
N THR A 171 -23.45 -10.44 25.37
CA THR A 171 -22.49 -9.35 25.14
C THR A 171 -22.41 -8.91 23.69
N VAL A 172 -23.08 -9.57 22.74
CA VAL A 172 -22.91 -9.25 21.32
C VAL A 172 -23.41 -7.85 20.97
N MET A 173 -22.51 -7.03 20.46
CA MET A 173 -22.74 -5.67 19.95
C MET A 173 -22.45 -5.63 18.46
N ALA A 174 -23.29 -4.95 17.69
CA ALA A 174 -23.12 -4.74 16.25
C ALA A 174 -22.67 -3.30 15.99
N PHE A 175 -21.66 -3.16 15.13
CA PHE A 175 -21.10 -1.89 14.69
C PHE A 175 -21.34 -1.75 13.19
N SER A 176 -22.08 -0.71 12.80
CA SER A 176 -22.26 -0.40 11.39
C SER A 176 -20.93 0.03 10.76
N PRO A 177 -20.70 -0.22 9.45
CA PRO A 177 -19.51 0.21 8.76
C PRO A 177 -19.33 1.73 8.82
N ALA A 178 -18.07 2.14 8.79
CA ALA A 178 -17.64 3.53 8.66
C ALA A 178 -16.52 3.60 7.61
N ILE A 179 -16.33 4.77 7.02
CA ILE A 179 -15.41 4.91 5.88
C ILE A 179 -13.96 4.57 6.24
N HIS A 180 -13.46 5.06 7.38
CA HIS A 180 -12.14 4.74 7.92
C HIS A 180 -12.07 5.11 9.40
N GLY A 181 -11.24 4.42 10.16
CA GLY A 181 -11.01 4.69 11.58
C GLY A 181 -11.02 3.42 12.42
N GLU A 182 -10.94 3.56 13.72
CA GLU A 182 -10.60 2.44 14.61
C GLU A 182 -11.49 2.44 15.85
N ILE A 183 -11.83 1.24 16.35
CA ILE A 183 -12.48 1.07 17.65
C ILE A 183 -11.45 0.64 18.67
N GLU A 184 -11.25 1.46 19.70
CA GLU A 184 -10.45 1.10 20.87
C GLU A 184 -11.34 0.66 22.02
N LEU A 185 -10.83 -0.28 22.82
CA LEU A 185 -11.45 -0.75 24.05
C LEU A 185 -10.56 -0.42 25.24
N THR A 186 -11.17 0.03 26.33
CA THR A 186 -10.50 0.33 27.59
C THR A 186 -11.25 -0.37 28.72
N VAL A 187 -10.56 -1.12 29.57
CA VAL A 187 -11.14 -1.79 30.74
C VAL A 187 -10.62 -1.13 32.01
N GLY A 188 -11.49 -0.46 32.76
CA GLY A 188 -11.07 0.41 33.85
C GLY A 188 -10.13 1.51 33.32
N ASP A 189 -8.91 1.58 33.85
CA ASP A 189 -7.86 2.52 33.41
C ASP A 189 -6.86 1.90 32.41
N ARG A 190 -7.17 0.71 31.87
CA ARG A 190 -6.28 -0.05 31.00
C ARG A 190 -6.77 0.00 29.55
N PRO A 191 -6.21 0.89 28.70
CA PRO A 191 -6.50 0.84 27.27
C PRO A 191 -5.94 -0.44 26.67
N SER A 192 -6.62 -0.97 25.67
CA SER A 192 -6.07 -2.00 24.79
C SER A 192 -4.78 -1.49 24.15
N GLN A 193 -3.82 -2.38 23.96
CA GLN A 193 -2.56 -2.04 23.32
C GLN A 193 -2.74 -1.70 21.84
N PHE A 194 -3.66 -2.39 21.18
CA PHE A 194 -4.02 -2.19 19.79
C PHE A 194 -5.52 -1.90 19.68
N PRO A 195 -5.98 -1.20 18.63
CA PRO A 195 -7.39 -1.13 18.33
C PRO A 195 -8.00 -2.52 18.24
N LEU A 196 -9.26 -2.67 18.67
CA LEU A 196 -10.00 -3.92 18.50
C LEU A 196 -10.10 -4.29 17.03
N PHE A 197 -10.48 -3.31 16.21
CA PHE A 197 -10.52 -3.44 14.76
C PHE A 197 -10.49 -2.06 14.10
N ALA A 198 -10.08 -2.05 12.84
CA ALA A 198 -10.11 -0.88 11.97
C ALA A 198 -11.21 -1.05 10.92
N PHE A 199 -11.91 0.03 10.63
CA PHE A 199 -12.73 0.15 9.45
C PHE A 199 -11.86 0.53 8.26
N GLU A 200 -12.00 -0.22 7.18
CA GLU A 200 -11.35 0.08 5.91
C GLU A 200 -12.43 0.29 4.82
N PRO A 201 -12.20 1.19 3.84
CA PRO A 201 -13.16 1.45 2.77
C PRO A 201 -13.57 0.19 2.00
N MET A 202 -12.66 -0.79 1.87
CA MET A 202 -12.93 -2.07 1.20
C MET A 202 -13.96 -2.95 1.93
N MET A 203 -14.29 -2.62 3.18
CA MET A 203 -15.29 -3.33 3.99
C MET A 203 -16.68 -2.68 3.92
N ALA A 204 -16.91 -1.75 2.97
CA ALA A 204 -18.18 -1.05 2.86
C ALA A 204 -19.38 -1.96 2.53
N ASP A 205 -19.12 -3.13 1.96
CA ASP A 205 -20.10 -4.17 1.68
C ASP A 205 -20.41 -5.06 2.90
N VAL A 206 -19.62 -4.98 3.97
CA VAL A 206 -19.86 -5.68 5.23
C VAL A 206 -20.95 -4.95 6.03
N GLU A 207 -22.09 -5.62 6.25
CA GLU A 207 -23.26 -5.01 6.91
C GLU A 207 -22.97 -4.51 8.34
N ASP A 208 -22.47 -5.39 9.21
CA ASP A 208 -22.12 -5.08 10.60
C ASP A 208 -20.88 -5.88 11.02
N VAL A 209 -19.97 -5.22 11.74
CA VAL A 209 -18.92 -5.87 12.51
C VAL A 209 -19.49 -6.19 13.89
N LYS A 210 -19.44 -7.46 14.30
CA LYS A 210 -20.00 -7.92 15.57
C LYS A 210 -18.89 -8.19 16.58
N LEU A 211 -19.06 -7.71 17.80
CA LEU A 211 -18.12 -7.86 18.91
C LEU A 211 -18.81 -8.59 20.05
N ALA A 212 -18.16 -9.59 20.63
CA ALA A 212 -18.59 -10.26 21.85
C ALA A 212 -17.40 -10.47 22.80
N ILE A 213 -17.69 -10.83 24.04
CA ILE A 213 -16.69 -11.27 25.02
C ILE A 213 -16.79 -12.79 25.17
N GLY A 214 -15.65 -13.46 25.18
CA GLY A 214 -15.50 -14.86 25.53
C GLY A 214 -14.61 -15.05 26.76
N TYR A 215 -14.56 -16.27 27.29
CA TYR A 215 -13.82 -16.60 28.49
C TYR A 215 -13.17 -17.97 28.41
N ASP A 216 -11.89 -18.04 28.71
CA ASP A 216 -11.19 -19.28 29.01
C ASP A 216 -11.32 -19.56 30.51
N SER A 217 -12.10 -20.57 30.88
CA SER A 217 -12.28 -20.96 32.27
C SER A 217 -11.07 -21.67 32.88
N ARG A 218 -10.13 -22.19 32.07
CA ARG A 218 -8.93 -22.87 32.54
C ARG A 218 -7.89 -21.89 33.04
N ASP A 219 -7.66 -20.84 32.25
CA ASP A 219 -6.66 -19.81 32.56
C ASP A 219 -7.28 -18.56 33.20
N ALA A 220 -8.61 -18.53 33.35
CA ALA A 220 -9.39 -17.41 33.87
C ALA A 220 -9.17 -16.11 33.10
N LYS A 221 -9.19 -16.17 31.76
CA LYS A 221 -8.87 -15.04 30.87
C LYS A 221 -10.03 -14.65 29.96
N PRO A 222 -10.35 -13.34 29.84
CA PRO A 222 -11.32 -12.84 28.89
C PRO A 222 -10.72 -12.64 27.50
N TYR A 223 -11.54 -12.87 26.49
CA TYR A 223 -11.22 -12.73 25.08
C TYR A 223 -12.23 -11.82 24.38
N VAL A 224 -11.75 -11.09 23.38
CA VAL A 224 -12.55 -10.36 22.40
C VAL A 224 -12.82 -11.33 21.24
N LEU A 225 -14.10 -11.49 20.92
CA LEU A 225 -14.56 -12.27 19.77
C LEU A 225 -15.07 -11.30 18.71
N LEU A 226 -14.44 -11.26 17.55
CA LEU A 226 -14.83 -10.41 16.43
C LEU A 226 -15.41 -11.24 15.32
N LEU A 227 -16.62 -10.90 14.88
CA LEU A 227 -17.34 -11.57 13.81
C LEU A 227 -17.49 -10.63 12.63
N LEU A 228 -16.92 -11.03 11.49
CA LEU A 228 -17.03 -10.31 10.22
C LEU A 228 -17.92 -11.10 9.26
N ALA A 229 -18.92 -10.42 8.69
CA ALA A 229 -19.88 -10.98 7.73
C ALA A 229 -20.51 -12.32 8.17
N ASP A 230 -20.73 -12.51 9.48
CA ASP A 230 -21.30 -13.72 10.08
C ASP A 230 -20.56 -15.04 9.80
N LEU A 231 -19.31 -14.95 9.33
CA LEU A 231 -18.54 -16.12 8.88
C LEU A 231 -17.14 -16.20 9.49
N TYR A 232 -16.45 -15.07 9.68
CA TYR A 232 -15.09 -15.08 10.21
C TYR A 232 -15.08 -14.67 11.67
N VAL A 233 -14.61 -15.57 12.54
CA VAL A 233 -14.41 -15.27 13.97
C VAL A 233 -12.92 -15.13 14.28
N SER A 234 -12.52 -13.96 14.77
CA SER A 234 -11.21 -13.77 15.39
C SER A 234 -11.35 -13.82 16.91
N VAL A 235 -10.44 -14.57 17.55
CA VAL A 235 -10.29 -14.64 19.00
C VAL A 235 -9.02 -13.89 19.37
N SER A 236 -9.11 -12.94 20.31
CA SER A 236 -7.95 -12.18 20.76
C SER A 236 -8.02 -11.93 22.26
N PRO A 237 -6.91 -12.09 23.00
CA PRO A 237 -6.91 -11.81 24.44
C PRO A 237 -7.27 -10.34 24.69
N LEU A 238 -8.13 -10.09 25.68
CA LEU A 238 -8.56 -8.73 26.02
C LEU A 238 -7.41 -7.85 26.54
N HIS A 239 -6.40 -8.49 27.13
CA HIS A 239 -5.20 -7.83 27.61
C HIS A 239 -3.97 -8.59 27.13
N THR A 240 -3.03 -7.87 26.55
CA THR A 240 -1.68 -8.34 26.24
C THR A 240 -0.68 -7.55 27.06
N ILE A 241 0.16 -8.21 27.85
CA ILE A 241 1.25 -7.57 28.58
C ILE A 241 2.57 -7.83 27.84
N ASN A 242 3.21 -6.77 27.35
CA ASN A 242 4.54 -6.86 26.72
C ASN A 242 5.71 -6.95 27.72
N ASP A 243 5.43 -6.82 29.01
CA ASP A 243 6.44 -6.93 30.08
C ASP A 243 6.47 -8.38 30.59
N PRO A 244 7.48 -9.19 30.23
CA PRO A 244 7.56 -10.60 30.63
C PRO A 244 7.76 -10.78 32.14
N THR A 245 7.93 -9.68 32.90
CA THR A 245 8.08 -9.71 34.36
C THR A 245 6.76 -9.46 35.11
N LYS A 246 5.69 -9.08 34.41
CA LYS A 246 4.37 -8.86 35.00
C LYS A 246 3.43 -9.99 34.64
N GLU A 247 2.80 -10.58 35.67
CA GLU A 247 1.74 -11.56 35.46
C GLU A 247 0.49 -10.88 34.90
N GLU A 248 -0.16 -11.56 33.96
CA GLU A 248 -1.46 -11.13 33.44
C GLU A 248 -2.53 -11.21 34.52
N PRO A 249 -3.45 -10.24 34.61
CA PRO A 249 -4.54 -10.31 35.57
C PRO A 249 -5.44 -11.51 35.24
N THR A 250 -5.71 -12.33 36.26
CA THR A 250 -6.78 -13.34 36.20
C THR A 250 -8.13 -12.70 36.49
N TYR A 251 -9.16 -13.26 35.86
CA TYR A 251 -10.55 -12.83 35.99
C TYR A 251 -11.36 -14.01 36.53
N ASP A 252 -11.12 -14.38 37.79
CA ASP A 252 -11.82 -15.51 38.41
C ASP A 252 -13.31 -15.18 38.54
N ASP A 253 -14.18 -16.15 38.23
CA ASP A 253 -15.64 -16.00 38.28
C ASP A 253 -16.16 -14.80 37.46
N LEU A 254 -15.56 -14.56 36.28
CA LEU A 254 -15.94 -13.43 35.43
C LEU A 254 -17.41 -13.47 35.03
N VAL A 255 -18.10 -12.37 35.32
CA VAL A 255 -19.44 -12.05 34.82
C VAL A 255 -19.34 -10.77 34.00
N VAL A 256 -19.85 -10.82 32.77
CA VAL A 256 -19.90 -9.67 31.88
C VAL A 256 -21.34 -9.27 31.65
N LYS A 257 -21.65 -8.01 31.94
CA LYS A 257 -22.97 -7.43 31.72
C LYS A 257 -22.89 -6.33 30.66
N ARG A 258 -23.69 -6.47 29.60
CA ARG A 258 -23.86 -5.44 28.59
C ARG A 258 -24.57 -4.21 29.15
N LEU A 259 -24.00 -3.03 28.91
CA LEU A 259 -24.60 -1.75 29.26
C LEU A 259 -25.48 -1.25 28.09
N PRO A 260 -26.54 -0.48 28.36
CA PRO A 260 -27.42 0.03 27.32
C PRO A 260 -26.67 1.05 26.46
N LEU A 261 -26.35 0.67 25.23
CA LEU A 261 -25.73 1.53 24.24
C LEU A 261 -26.36 1.28 22.86
N ASP A 262 -26.93 2.34 22.30
CA ASP A 262 -27.54 2.38 20.97
C ASP A 262 -27.42 3.82 20.45
N THR A 263 -26.36 4.10 19.70
CA THR A 263 -26.01 5.46 19.26
C THR A 263 -24.97 5.44 18.14
N GLU A 264 -24.91 6.53 17.39
CA GLU A 264 -23.72 6.87 16.61
C GLU A 264 -22.53 7.22 17.52
N LEU A 265 -21.33 6.77 17.14
CA LEU A 265 -20.09 6.98 17.87
C LEU A 265 -19.40 8.25 17.39
N VAL A 266 -19.58 9.33 18.15
CA VAL A 266 -18.84 10.58 17.93
C VAL A 266 -17.33 10.34 18.14
N PRO A 267 -16.45 10.78 17.20
CA PRO A 267 -15.00 10.59 17.33
C PRO A 267 -14.41 11.09 18.64
N ASN A 268 -13.46 10.34 19.20
CA ASN A 268 -12.74 10.63 20.44
C ASN A 268 -13.62 10.77 21.70
N LYS A 269 -14.91 10.38 21.62
CA LYS A 269 -15.77 10.26 22.79
C LYS A 269 -15.83 8.81 23.25
N THR A 270 -15.71 8.62 24.56
CA THR A 270 -15.76 7.31 25.20
C THR A 270 -17.18 6.95 25.62
N TYR A 271 -17.57 5.70 25.34
CA TYR A 271 -18.89 5.15 25.63
C TYR A 271 -18.76 3.87 26.45
N PRO A 272 -19.44 3.75 27.60
CA PRO A 272 -19.42 2.52 28.38
C PRO A 272 -20.17 1.41 27.63
N LEU A 273 -19.54 0.24 27.49
CA LEU A 273 -20.06 -0.88 26.71
C LEU A 273 -20.45 -2.06 27.59
N TYR A 274 -19.59 -2.41 28.56
CA TYR A 274 -19.79 -3.54 29.45
C TYR A 274 -19.41 -3.19 30.90
N GLU A 275 -19.99 -3.92 31.84
CA GLU A 275 -19.57 -4.01 33.23
C GLU A 275 -18.98 -5.41 33.46
N PHE A 276 -17.73 -5.45 33.91
CA PHE A 276 -16.98 -6.65 34.21
C PHE A 276 -16.96 -6.82 35.72
N SER A 277 -17.47 -7.93 36.24
CA SER A 277 -17.42 -8.29 37.65
C SER A 277 -16.66 -9.60 37.82
N TYR A 278 -15.61 -9.60 38.61
CA TYR A 278 -14.73 -10.75 38.78
C TYR A 278 -14.00 -10.69 40.13
N THR A 279 -13.39 -11.80 40.53
CA THR A 279 -12.55 -11.87 41.72
C THR A 279 -11.09 -11.69 41.32
N ARG A 280 -10.36 -10.80 42.02
CA ARG A 280 -8.91 -10.62 41.88
C ARG A 280 -8.30 -10.59 43.26
N ASP A 281 -7.29 -11.43 43.50
CA ASP A 281 -6.62 -11.56 44.80
C ASP A 281 -7.57 -11.82 45.98
N GLY A 282 -8.71 -12.50 45.72
CA GLY A 282 -9.75 -12.79 46.70
C GLY A 282 -10.71 -11.62 47.00
N GLU A 283 -10.57 -10.49 46.30
CA GLU A 283 -11.48 -9.35 46.40
C GLU A 283 -12.39 -9.25 45.17
N ALA A 284 -13.67 -8.90 45.41
CA ALA A 284 -14.60 -8.64 44.33
C ALA A 284 -14.27 -7.29 43.67
N VAL A 285 -13.98 -7.33 42.37
CA VAL A 285 -13.67 -6.18 41.53
C VAL A 285 -14.82 -5.95 40.56
N THR A 286 -15.15 -4.69 40.29
CA THR A 286 -16.06 -4.32 39.20
C THR A 286 -15.45 -3.18 38.42
N GLU A 287 -15.29 -3.38 37.11
CA GLU A 287 -14.69 -2.41 36.20
C GLU A 287 -15.61 -2.20 34.99
N THR A 288 -15.59 -0.99 34.43
CA THR A 288 -16.32 -0.70 33.19
C THR A 288 -15.40 -0.88 32.01
N ALA A 289 -15.82 -1.66 31.02
CA ALA A 289 -15.21 -1.67 29.70
C ALA A 289 -15.92 -0.65 28.80
N SER A 290 -15.15 0.24 28.20
CA SER A 290 -15.65 1.34 27.37
C SER A 290 -14.99 1.32 26.01
N ILE A 291 -15.73 1.74 24.99
CA ILE A 291 -15.21 1.90 23.63
C ILE A 291 -15.00 3.36 23.28
N THR A 292 -14.03 3.63 22.42
CA THR A 292 -13.82 4.94 21.80
C THR A 292 -13.58 4.74 20.31
N TYR A 293 -14.35 5.42 19.47
CA TYR A 293 -14.07 5.47 18.04
C TYR A 293 -13.04 6.56 17.76
N ARG A 294 -11.92 6.20 17.14
CA ARG A 294 -10.92 7.14 16.62
C ARG A 294 -11.08 7.25 15.12
N ALA A 295 -11.58 8.40 14.66
CA ALA A 295 -11.53 8.72 13.24
C ALA A 295 -10.05 8.80 12.82
N ALA A 296 -9.68 8.02 11.79
CA ALA A 296 -8.34 8.10 11.23
C ALA A 296 -8.19 9.43 10.46
N LYS A 297 -6.96 9.93 10.40
CA LYS A 297 -6.66 11.15 9.65
C LYS A 297 -6.29 10.79 8.22
N LEU A 298 -6.76 11.60 7.29
CA LEU A 298 -6.31 11.55 5.91
C LEU A 298 -4.93 12.22 5.79
N LEU A 299 -4.10 11.67 4.91
CA LEU A 299 -2.75 12.14 4.62
C LEU A 299 -2.80 13.56 4.07
N SER A 300 -2.09 14.48 4.71
CA SER A 300 -1.95 15.84 4.22
C SER A 300 -0.85 15.97 3.17
N THR A 301 -0.91 17.00 2.32
CA THR A 301 0.15 17.29 1.34
C THR A 301 1.51 17.52 1.99
N ASP A 302 1.57 18.14 3.17
CA ASP A 302 2.82 18.38 3.89
C ASP A 302 3.40 17.08 4.46
N GLU A 303 2.53 16.18 4.93
CA GLU A 303 2.93 14.85 5.40
C GLU A 303 3.44 13.99 4.23
N ARG A 304 2.77 14.00 3.08
CA ARG A 304 3.26 13.31 1.86
C ARG A 304 4.68 13.75 1.49
N LYS A 305 4.93 15.06 1.42
CA LYS A 305 6.28 15.61 1.14
C LYS A 305 7.32 15.19 2.17
N THR A 306 6.91 15.05 3.43
CA THR A 306 7.80 14.57 4.48
C THR A 306 8.16 13.11 4.23
N LEU A 307 7.18 12.27 3.91
CA LEU A 307 7.39 10.83 3.62
C LEU A 307 8.25 10.57 2.38
N GLU A 308 8.17 11.45 1.36
CA GLU A 308 9.04 11.38 0.18
C GLU A 308 10.54 11.54 0.53
N THR A 309 10.85 12.25 1.61
CA THR A 309 12.24 12.50 2.03
C THR A 309 12.65 11.69 3.26
N HIS A 310 11.68 11.30 4.08
CA HIS A 310 11.85 10.60 5.35
C HIS A 310 10.69 9.61 5.50
N PRO A 311 10.75 8.44 4.83
CA PRO A 311 9.68 7.45 4.93
C PRO A 311 9.53 6.95 6.35
N ASN A 312 8.34 6.48 6.69
CA ASN A 312 8.06 5.91 7.99
C ASN A 312 8.59 4.46 8.08
N GLU A 313 9.83 4.32 8.53
CA GLU A 313 10.48 3.01 8.73
C GLU A 313 9.77 2.10 9.75
N GLU A 314 8.96 2.66 10.65
CA GLU A 314 8.18 1.89 11.63
C GLU A 314 6.93 1.24 11.01
N TYR A 315 6.42 1.79 9.89
CA TYR A 315 5.24 1.25 9.22
C TYR A 315 5.59 0.05 8.34
N MET A 316 6.48 0.24 7.37
CA MET A 316 7.06 -0.83 6.56
C MET A 316 8.49 -0.48 6.17
N PRO A 317 9.41 -1.47 6.09
CA PRO A 317 10.75 -1.25 5.55
C PRO A 317 10.63 -0.97 4.05
N ILE A 318 10.69 0.30 3.68
CA ILE A 318 10.69 0.72 2.27
C ILE A 318 12.13 0.94 1.85
N VAL A 319 12.54 0.33 0.75
CA VAL A 319 13.80 0.72 0.13
C VAL A 319 13.62 2.09 -0.52
N THR A 320 14.38 3.06 -0.02
CA THR A 320 14.39 4.40 -0.57
C THR A 320 15.28 4.49 -1.81
N GLY A 321 14.75 5.11 -2.85
CA GLY A 321 15.46 5.38 -4.08
C GLY A 321 15.47 4.20 -5.08
N PRO A 322 16.08 4.41 -6.25
CA PRO A 322 15.96 3.48 -7.35
C PRO A 322 16.74 2.19 -7.10
N LEU A 323 16.15 1.08 -7.51
CA LEU A 323 16.75 -0.24 -7.62
C LEU A 323 17.07 -0.52 -9.08
N VAL A 324 18.31 -0.94 -9.36
CA VAL A 324 18.78 -1.17 -10.74
C VAL A 324 19.29 -2.59 -10.90
N TYR A 325 18.75 -3.30 -11.90
CA TYR A 325 19.02 -4.72 -12.14
C TYR A 325 19.46 -4.96 -13.57
N LEU A 326 20.46 -5.85 -13.73
CA LEU A 326 20.75 -6.51 -14.98
C LEU A 326 20.28 -7.96 -14.93
N HIS A 327 19.55 -8.43 -15.93
CA HIS A 327 18.99 -9.79 -15.92
C HIS A 327 19.05 -10.46 -17.30
N GLN A 328 18.98 -11.79 -17.26
CA GLN A 328 19.07 -12.65 -18.44
C GLN A 328 17.74 -12.74 -19.21
N GLU A 329 16.64 -12.77 -18.48
CA GLU A 329 15.28 -12.95 -18.97
C GLU A 329 14.36 -11.91 -18.30
N PRO A 330 13.28 -11.45 -18.98
CA PRO A 330 12.35 -10.49 -18.40
C PRO A 330 11.80 -10.97 -17.06
N PHE A 331 11.52 -10.03 -16.15
CA PHE A 331 10.86 -10.38 -14.89
C PHE A 331 9.45 -10.92 -15.16
N ASP A 332 9.09 -11.92 -14.37
CA ASP A 332 7.79 -12.57 -14.36
C ASP A 332 7.10 -12.24 -13.03
N ASN A 333 5.81 -11.93 -13.08
CA ASN A 333 5.04 -11.64 -11.86
C ASN A 333 4.73 -12.90 -11.04
N GLU A 334 4.95 -14.10 -11.58
CA GLU A 334 4.71 -15.36 -10.88
C GLU A 334 5.97 -15.97 -10.24
N SER A 335 7.17 -15.47 -10.55
CA SER A 335 8.42 -16.07 -10.05
C SER A 335 9.54 -15.07 -9.79
N THR A 336 10.32 -15.32 -8.73
CA THR A 336 11.51 -14.52 -8.41
C THR A 336 12.72 -14.99 -9.21
N VAL A 337 13.57 -14.04 -9.60
CA VAL A 337 14.86 -14.33 -10.23
C VAL A 337 15.99 -14.15 -9.23
N SER A 338 16.90 -15.12 -9.19
CA SER A 338 18.02 -15.18 -8.26
C SER A 338 19.36 -15.00 -8.97
N TYR A 339 20.41 -14.62 -8.22
CA TYR A 339 21.78 -14.75 -8.71
C TYR A 339 22.08 -16.21 -9.11
N PRO A 340 22.74 -16.49 -10.25
CA PRO A 340 23.41 -15.56 -11.15
C PRO A 340 22.56 -15.10 -12.35
N ALA A 341 21.26 -15.36 -12.41
CA ALA A 341 20.40 -14.94 -13.52
C ALA A 341 20.05 -13.43 -13.47
N VAL A 342 20.17 -12.82 -12.30
CA VAL A 342 20.05 -11.37 -12.08
C VAL A 342 21.25 -10.83 -11.29
N LEU A 343 21.69 -9.63 -11.64
CA LEU A 343 22.67 -8.83 -10.93
C LEU A 343 21.99 -7.56 -10.44
N ARG A 344 22.03 -7.32 -9.13
CA ARG A 344 21.69 -6.02 -8.55
C ARG A 344 22.89 -5.09 -8.61
N ALA A 345 22.66 -3.82 -8.94
CA ALA A 345 23.69 -2.79 -8.88
C ALA A 345 24.30 -2.72 -7.47
N ALA A 346 25.62 -2.73 -7.40
CA ALA A 346 26.37 -2.66 -6.15
C ALA A 346 26.42 -1.21 -5.63
N GLY A 347 25.84 -0.98 -4.45
CA GLY A 347 25.80 0.34 -3.81
C GLY A 347 24.50 0.53 -3.03
N ASN A 348 24.46 1.58 -2.21
CA ASN A 348 23.25 2.00 -1.50
C ASN A 348 22.64 3.27 -2.10
N GLU A 349 23.45 4.09 -2.76
CA GLU A 349 23.02 5.29 -3.49
C GLU A 349 23.17 5.01 -4.98
N MET A 350 22.11 5.25 -5.76
CA MET A 350 22.08 4.94 -7.20
C MET A 350 22.14 6.18 -8.08
N ASP A 351 22.19 7.40 -7.51
CA ASP A 351 22.13 8.67 -8.25
C ASP A 351 23.20 8.76 -9.34
N ASP A 352 24.45 8.38 -9.03
CA ASP A 352 25.55 8.37 -10.02
C ASP A 352 25.27 7.41 -11.19
N LEU A 353 24.67 6.25 -10.92
CA LEU A 353 24.33 5.27 -11.96
C LEU A 353 23.16 5.75 -12.82
N ILE A 354 22.12 6.30 -12.19
CA ILE A 354 20.97 6.88 -12.88
C ILE A 354 21.43 8.04 -13.76
N GLN A 355 22.23 8.97 -13.23
CA GLN A 355 22.77 10.10 -13.99
C GLN A 355 23.67 9.64 -15.15
N ALA A 356 24.46 8.57 -14.96
CA ALA A 356 25.28 8.00 -16.01
C ALA A 356 24.46 7.43 -17.19
N ILE A 357 23.31 6.84 -16.90
CA ILE A 357 22.35 6.36 -17.91
C ILE A 357 21.64 7.55 -18.55
N ASP A 358 21.16 8.50 -17.74
CA ASP A 358 20.39 9.65 -18.20
C ASP A 358 21.19 10.61 -19.10
N SER A 359 22.49 10.73 -18.82
CA SER A 359 23.41 11.54 -19.61
C SER A 359 23.79 10.90 -20.97
N ALA A 360 23.25 9.73 -21.31
CA ALA A 360 23.54 9.07 -22.58
C ALA A 360 23.12 9.91 -23.80
N GLU A 361 23.77 9.62 -24.94
CA GLU A 361 23.54 10.34 -26.19
C GLU A 361 22.75 9.47 -27.18
N PRO A 362 21.69 10.00 -27.82
CA PRO A 362 20.94 9.27 -28.84
C PRO A 362 21.84 8.75 -29.96
N THR A 363 21.63 7.52 -30.40
CA THR A 363 22.43 6.91 -31.45
C THR A 363 21.65 5.87 -32.25
N LYS A 364 22.08 5.62 -33.48
CA LYS A 364 21.58 4.50 -34.31
C LYS A 364 22.47 3.26 -34.24
N ARG A 365 23.50 3.30 -33.39
CA ARG A 365 24.46 2.20 -33.24
C ARG A 365 24.02 1.30 -32.09
N VAL A 366 24.14 0.00 -32.31
CA VAL A 366 23.96 -1.02 -31.28
C VAL A 366 25.25 -1.83 -31.12
N GLY A 367 25.45 -2.39 -29.94
CA GLY A 367 26.52 -3.34 -29.66
C GLY A 367 26.10 -4.78 -29.95
N ASP A 368 26.94 -5.71 -29.49
CA ASP A 368 26.64 -7.13 -29.43
C ASP A 368 25.89 -7.44 -28.12
N GLN A 369 25.02 -8.44 -28.15
CA GLN A 369 24.30 -8.90 -26.96
C GLN A 369 25.28 -9.50 -25.94
N GLY A 370 25.16 -9.10 -24.68
CA GLY A 370 25.92 -9.68 -23.56
C GLY A 370 25.15 -10.75 -22.80
N ASP A 371 25.74 -11.27 -21.72
CA ASP A 371 25.13 -12.31 -20.87
C ASP A 371 23.86 -11.80 -20.15
N TYR A 372 23.81 -10.50 -19.82
CA TYR A 372 22.65 -9.82 -19.21
C TYR A 372 22.14 -8.74 -20.18
N PRO A 373 21.24 -9.10 -21.12
CA PRO A 373 20.78 -8.20 -22.17
C PRO A 373 19.69 -7.23 -21.74
N LEU A 374 19.21 -7.32 -20.50
CA LEU A 374 18.10 -6.51 -20.00
C LEU A 374 18.53 -5.72 -18.76
N LEU A 375 18.07 -4.49 -18.68
CA LEU A 375 18.26 -3.57 -17.56
C LEU A 375 16.89 -3.07 -17.10
N THR A 376 16.59 -3.21 -15.82
CA THR A 376 15.36 -2.67 -15.23
C THR A 376 15.72 -1.71 -14.11
N ILE A 377 15.10 -0.53 -14.13
CA ILE A 377 15.10 0.45 -13.05
C ILE A 377 13.73 0.38 -12.39
N VAL A 378 13.68 0.25 -11.06
CA VAL A 378 12.46 0.31 -10.26
C VAL A 378 12.61 1.41 -9.23
N ASP A 379 11.66 2.34 -9.13
CA ASP A 379 11.65 3.39 -8.12
C ASP A 379 10.23 3.61 -7.60
N GLY A 380 9.98 3.21 -6.35
CA GLY A 380 8.64 3.15 -5.78
C GLY A 380 7.67 2.38 -6.68
N LEU A 381 6.58 3.02 -7.09
CA LEU A 381 5.55 2.42 -7.96
C LEU A 381 5.91 2.46 -9.47
N LYS A 382 7.01 3.12 -9.84
CA LYS A 382 7.40 3.31 -11.23
C LYS A 382 8.60 2.42 -11.58
N GLY A 383 8.84 2.29 -12.88
CA GLY A 383 10.01 1.64 -13.42
C GLY A 383 10.25 1.99 -14.87
N GLN A 384 11.29 1.40 -15.44
CA GLN A 384 11.63 1.48 -16.85
C GLN A 384 12.51 0.30 -17.23
N GLU A 385 12.31 -0.23 -18.44
CA GLU A 385 13.05 -1.38 -18.96
C GLU A 385 13.84 -1.01 -20.20
N PHE A 386 15.08 -1.46 -20.24
CA PHE A 386 15.99 -1.26 -21.36
C PHE A 386 16.55 -2.59 -21.85
N LYS A 387 16.89 -2.65 -23.13
CA LYS A 387 17.84 -3.63 -23.67
C LYS A 387 19.25 -3.06 -23.59
N VAL A 388 20.21 -3.84 -23.12
CA VAL A 388 21.62 -3.45 -23.02
C VAL A 388 22.47 -4.25 -23.98
N THR A 389 23.28 -3.55 -24.76
CA THR A 389 24.26 -4.16 -25.66
C THR A 389 25.64 -3.54 -25.48
N TYR A 390 26.67 -4.30 -25.83
CA TYR A 390 28.05 -3.98 -25.50
C TYR A 390 28.92 -4.03 -26.75
N LYS A 391 29.87 -3.10 -26.89
CA LYS A 391 30.86 -3.16 -27.98
C LYS A 391 32.26 -2.99 -27.44
N GLN A 392 33.01 -4.09 -27.46
CA GLN A 392 34.41 -4.07 -27.05
C GLN A 392 35.24 -3.28 -28.05
N ARG A 393 35.96 -2.26 -27.55
CA ARG A 393 37.08 -1.61 -28.22
C ARG A 393 38.37 -2.01 -27.54
N SER A 394 39.51 -1.75 -28.17
CA SER A 394 40.84 -2.24 -27.76
C SER A 394 41.16 -2.07 -26.26
N LYS A 395 40.66 -1.00 -25.62
CA LYS A 395 40.84 -0.74 -24.17
C LYS A 395 39.58 -0.31 -23.42
N LYS A 396 38.43 -0.23 -24.09
CA LYS A 396 37.18 0.33 -23.55
C LYS A 396 35.99 -0.51 -23.96
N LEU A 397 34.94 -0.53 -23.15
CA LEU A 397 33.66 -1.12 -23.48
C LEU A 397 32.67 0.01 -23.74
N ASP A 398 32.15 0.12 -24.95
CA ASP A 398 30.98 0.97 -25.18
C ASP A 398 29.74 0.22 -24.69
N ILE A 399 28.85 0.91 -23.99
CA ILE A 399 27.57 0.38 -23.51
C ILE A 399 26.45 1.18 -24.19
N TYR A 400 25.45 0.47 -24.69
CA TYR A 400 24.27 1.04 -25.33
C TYR A 400 23.03 0.55 -24.58
N VAL A 401 22.12 1.46 -24.27
CA VAL A 401 20.82 1.17 -23.66
C VAL A 401 19.74 1.52 -24.67
N THR A 402 18.76 0.65 -24.86
CA THR A 402 17.61 0.90 -25.74
C THR A 402 16.36 0.80 -24.91
N ASP A 403 15.61 1.90 -24.80
CA ASP A 403 14.34 1.93 -24.07
C ASP A 403 13.34 0.99 -24.76
N GLN A 404 12.72 0.09 -24.00
CA GLN A 404 11.76 -0.86 -24.56
C GLN A 404 10.43 -0.23 -24.97
N SER A 405 10.06 0.90 -24.38
CA SER A 405 8.80 1.59 -24.65
C SER A 405 8.86 2.48 -25.90
N THR A 406 9.99 3.17 -26.11
CA THR A 406 10.18 4.10 -27.24
C THR A 406 11.00 3.50 -28.38
N GLU A 407 11.69 2.37 -28.14
CA GLU A 407 12.68 1.76 -29.04
C GLU A 407 13.89 2.66 -29.37
N GLU A 408 14.06 3.78 -28.66
CA GLU A 408 15.20 4.68 -28.86
C GLU A 408 16.47 4.12 -28.21
N THR A 409 17.58 4.14 -28.95
CA THR A 409 18.89 3.69 -28.47
C THR A 409 19.77 4.87 -28.09
N TYR A 410 20.40 4.76 -26.92
CA TYR A 410 21.34 5.74 -26.40
C TYR A 410 22.68 5.07 -26.11
N LYS A 411 23.76 5.81 -26.32
CA LYS A 411 25.12 5.39 -25.99
C LYS A 411 25.56 6.09 -24.71
N LEU A 412 26.01 5.32 -23.72
CA LEU A 412 26.62 5.88 -22.52
C LEU A 412 27.91 6.62 -22.88
N THR A 413 28.19 7.71 -22.17
CA THR A 413 29.47 8.42 -22.27
C THR A 413 30.60 7.50 -21.80
N SER A 414 31.86 7.86 -22.08
CA SER A 414 32.99 7.03 -21.60
C SER A 414 33.03 6.94 -20.07
N GLU A 415 32.75 8.04 -19.39
CA GLU A 415 32.65 8.10 -17.93
C GLU A 415 31.43 7.32 -17.43
N GLY A 416 30.26 7.52 -18.06
CA GLY A 416 29.05 6.79 -17.70
C GLY A 416 29.20 5.27 -17.85
N ALA A 417 29.91 4.79 -18.88
CA ALA A 417 30.22 3.37 -19.02
C ALA A 417 31.17 2.84 -17.93
N GLU A 418 32.12 3.66 -17.47
CA GLU A 418 33.01 3.29 -16.35
C GLU A 418 32.23 3.22 -15.02
N THR A 419 31.33 4.18 -14.78
CA THR A 419 30.38 4.18 -13.64
C THR A 419 29.47 2.97 -13.71
N PHE A 420 28.82 2.70 -14.84
CA PHE A 420 27.96 1.52 -15.01
C PHE A 420 28.68 0.22 -14.62
N LEU A 421 29.93 0.06 -15.08
CA LEU A 421 30.76 -1.11 -14.77
C LEU A 421 31.30 -1.13 -13.33
N SER A 422 31.29 -0.02 -12.57
CA SER A 422 31.60 -0.05 -11.14
C SER A 422 30.45 -0.58 -10.32
N TYR A 423 29.21 -0.29 -10.73
CA TYR A 423 27.99 -0.83 -10.11
C TYR A 423 27.74 -2.30 -10.49
N PHE A 424 28.21 -2.75 -11.67
CA PHE A 424 28.12 -4.16 -12.10
C PHE A 424 29.50 -4.81 -12.27
N PRO A 425 30.26 -5.06 -11.19
CA PRO A 425 31.63 -5.56 -11.26
C PRO A 425 31.71 -6.98 -11.84
N ASP A 426 30.63 -7.78 -11.76
CA ASP A 426 30.59 -9.13 -12.29
C ASP A 426 30.66 -9.18 -13.83
N LEU A 427 30.25 -8.12 -14.53
CA LEU A 427 30.46 -8.01 -15.99
C LEU A 427 31.95 -7.94 -16.37
N LYS A 428 32.84 -7.58 -15.43
CA LYS A 428 34.29 -7.56 -15.67
C LYS A 428 34.93 -8.95 -15.53
N LYS A 429 34.24 -9.90 -14.87
CA LYS A 429 34.76 -11.25 -14.65
C LYS A 429 34.50 -12.07 -15.91
N LYS A 430 35.56 -12.38 -16.67
CA LYS A 430 35.44 -13.39 -17.73
C LYS A 430 34.98 -14.72 -17.12
N PRO A 431 34.09 -15.48 -17.78
CA PRO A 431 33.79 -16.84 -17.34
C PRO A 431 35.11 -17.62 -17.22
N LYS A 432 35.34 -18.24 -16.07
CA LYS A 432 36.35 -19.29 -15.97
C LYS A 432 35.79 -20.48 -16.74
N ASN A 433 36.27 -20.69 -17.96
CA ASN A 433 36.07 -21.93 -18.70
C ASN A 433 36.65 -23.12 -17.94
#